data_AF-A0A517SI07-F1
#
_entry.id   AF-A0A517SI07-F1
#
_cell.length_a   1.000
_cell.length_b   1.000
_cell.length_c   1.000
_cell.angle_alpha   90.00
_cell.angle_beta   90.00
_cell.angle_gamma   90.00
#
_symmetry.space_group_name_H-M   'P 1'
#
loop_
_entity.id
_entity.type
_entity.pdbx_description
1 polymer ?
#
loop_
_entity_poly.entity_id
_entity_poly.type
_entity_poly.pdbx_seq_one_letter_code
_entity_poly.pdbx_strand_id
1 'polypeptide(L)'
;MIRSLVVPLAFGFVLLAGRPARADVVFNLQLTADGNSRWYEFFSDAFAQLDRGFVVSGVPNPALDGFFLISPNADPFNPTVYQQIGGGGDVFPNEANFSSSYSLTYADAGLTGIGEETAAITALSLDFDNDIADDDSLLGVGYTTTPSNVSGTVRLLNGLVTGIDLTSNVQLAYDGAGLGLGTLLYDGVFGITGSQFSLFVDDSNPTFPTYPDARYVWDVQGTVTNLAAVPEPSSFALLTLAGGIFGARRWRRRAATHVS
;
A
#
# COMPACT_ATOMS: atom_id res chain seq x y z
N MET A 1 82.46 26.72 0.27
CA MET A 1 81.54 25.93 1.12
C MET A 1 80.14 26.03 0.53
N ILE A 2 79.69 25.00 -0.18
CA ILE A 2 78.37 24.94 -0.82
C ILE A 2 77.46 24.15 0.12
N ARG A 3 76.42 24.80 0.67
CA ARG A 3 75.42 24.14 1.53
C ARG A 3 74.26 23.67 0.66
N SER A 4 74.17 22.35 0.46
CA SER A 4 73.05 21.70 -0.22
C SER A 4 71.79 21.79 0.64
N LEU A 5 70.75 22.39 0.09
CA LEU A 5 69.41 22.51 0.69
C LEU A 5 68.64 21.22 0.37
N VAL A 6 68.38 20.39 1.38
CA VAL A 6 67.54 19.19 1.26
C VAL A 6 66.09 19.62 1.53
N VAL A 7 65.24 19.58 0.49
CA VAL A 7 63.80 19.82 0.61
C VAL A 7 63.12 18.48 0.94
N PRO A 8 62.51 18.31 2.12
CA PRO A 8 61.81 17.07 2.45
C PRO A 8 60.48 17.01 1.68
N LEU A 9 60.30 15.93 0.92
CA LEU A 9 59.04 15.58 0.28
C LEU A 9 58.06 15.11 1.37
N ALA A 10 57.09 15.94 1.73
CA ALA A 10 56.03 15.56 2.65
C ALA A 10 55.00 14.69 1.92
N PHE A 11 55.04 13.37 2.17
CA PHE A 11 53.96 12.46 1.78
C PHE A 11 52.74 12.75 2.66
N GLY A 12 51.75 13.43 2.08
CA GLY A 12 50.45 13.63 2.71
C GLY A 12 49.70 12.30 2.80
N PHE A 13 49.56 11.77 4.01
CA PHE A 13 48.61 10.70 4.30
C PHE A 13 47.19 11.26 4.12
N VAL A 14 46.51 10.86 3.04
CA VAL A 14 45.06 11.07 2.90
C VAL A 14 44.39 10.07 3.85
N LEU A 15 43.95 10.56 5.01
CA LEU A 15 43.04 9.84 5.89
C LEU A 15 41.74 9.60 5.11
N LEU A 16 41.48 8.36 4.69
CA LEU A 16 40.13 7.93 4.36
C LEU A 16 39.30 8.04 5.65
N ALA A 17 38.58 9.14 5.81
CA ALA A 17 37.51 9.22 6.78
C ALA A 17 36.47 8.17 6.37
N GLY A 18 36.42 7.06 7.10
CA GLY A 18 35.35 6.08 6.98
C GLY A 18 34.04 6.82 7.13
N ARG A 19 33.22 6.86 6.07
CA ARG A 19 31.87 7.38 6.17
C ARG A 19 31.13 6.51 7.19
N PRO A 20 30.44 7.09 8.19
CA PRO A 20 29.61 6.30 9.07
C PRO A 20 28.64 5.50 8.20
N ALA A 21 28.42 4.23 8.55
CA ALA A 21 27.35 3.44 7.94
C ALA A 21 26.08 4.29 8.04
N ARG A 22 25.54 4.71 6.88
CA ARG A 22 24.29 5.47 6.88
C ARG A 22 23.20 4.54 7.39
N ALA A 23 22.38 5.09 8.28
CA ALA A 23 21.22 4.39 8.81
C ALA A 23 20.19 4.26 7.69
N ASP A 24 19.51 3.12 7.64
CA ASP A 24 18.36 2.96 6.75
C ASP A 24 17.31 4.04 7.03
N VAL A 25 16.60 4.46 5.97
CA VAL A 25 15.58 5.52 6.06
C VAL A 25 14.21 4.88 6.18
N VAL A 26 13.42 5.35 7.15
CA VAL A 26 12.03 4.94 7.35
C VAL A 26 11.10 5.86 6.59
N PHE A 27 10.18 5.28 5.82
CA PHE A 27 9.07 5.95 5.18
C PHE A 27 7.76 5.42 5.75
N ASN A 28 7.00 6.28 6.44
CA ASN A 28 5.67 5.94 6.94
C ASN A 28 4.71 5.88 5.76
N LEU A 29 3.93 4.82 5.64
CA LEU A 29 2.94 4.65 4.59
C LEU A 29 1.62 5.26 5.05
N GLN A 30 0.97 6.02 4.17
CA GLN A 30 -0.43 6.45 4.35
C GLN A 30 -1.27 5.69 3.33
N LEU A 31 -2.00 4.67 3.81
CA LEU A 31 -2.80 3.80 2.97
C LEU A 31 -4.26 4.26 2.98
N THR A 32 -4.87 4.32 1.80
CA THR A 32 -6.31 4.56 1.65
C THR A 32 -6.92 3.42 0.87
N ALA A 33 -7.78 2.63 1.51
CA ALA A 33 -8.46 1.48 0.90
C ALA A 33 -9.58 1.92 -0.05
N ASP A 34 -9.76 1.17 -1.13
CA ASP A 34 -10.83 1.35 -2.10
C ASP A 34 -12.14 0.77 -1.54
N GLY A 35 -13.28 1.34 -1.98
CA GLY A 35 -14.62 0.94 -1.52
C GLY A 35 -14.99 -0.53 -1.77
N ASN A 36 -14.36 -1.17 -2.75
CA ASN A 36 -14.54 -2.59 -3.05
C ASN A 36 -13.70 -3.53 -2.18
N SER A 37 -12.94 -3.02 -1.21
CA SER A 37 -12.17 -3.83 -0.26
C SER A 37 -13.11 -4.62 0.65
N ARG A 38 -12.74 -5.87 0.94
CA ARG A 38 -13.60 -6.84 1.60
C ARG A 38 -12.85 -7.68 2.62
N TRP A 39 -13.62 -8.11 3.61
CA TRP A 39 -13.26 -9.13 4.56
C TRP A 39 -14.33 -10.23 4.54
N TYR A 40 -13.90 -11.49 4.59
CA TYR A 40 -14.76 -12.65 4.49
C TYR A 40 -14.58 -13.56 5.69
N GLU A 41 -15.68 -14.12 6.16
CA GLU A 41 -15.75 -15.23 7.09
C GLU A 41 -16.60 -16.34 6.45
N PHE A 42 -15.94 -17.40 5.99
CA PHE A 42 -16.65 -18.51 5.34
C PHE A 42 -17.42 -19.40 6.32
N PHE A 43 -17.05 -19.39 7.61
CA PHE A 43 -17.74 -20.19 8.62
C PHE A 43 -19.20 -19.76 8.82
N SER A 44 -19.46 -18.45 8.83
CA SER A 44 -20.80 -17.87 8.99
C SER A 44 -21.48 -17.56 7.66
N ASP A 45 -20.85 -17.88 6.53
CA ASP A 45 -21.27 -17.51 5.18
C ASP A 45 -21.39 -15.99 5.00
N ALA A 46 -20.52 -15.20 5.64
CA ALA A 46 -20.62 -13.74 5.71
C ALA A 46 -19.41 -13.00 5.12
N PHE A 47 -19.64 -11.84 4.53
CA PHE A 47 -18.58 -10.88 4.18
C PHE A 47 -19.02 -9.45 4.45
N ALA A 48 -18.05 -8.57 4.68
CA ALA A 48 -18.24 -7.12 4.74
C ALA A 48 -17.50 -6.45 3.57
N GLN A 49 -18.01 -5.31 3.11
CA GLN A 49 -17.40 -4.50 2.06
C GLN A 49 -17.39 -3.04 2.50
N LEU A 50 -16.23 -2.39 2.36
CA LEU A 50 -15.95 -1.06 2.91
C LEU A 50 -16.94 0.03 2.48
N ASP A 51 -17.38 0.05 1.21
CA ASP A 51 -18.38 1.03 0.74
C ASP A 51 -19.84 0.59 0.91
N ARG A 52 -20.11 -0.48 1.70
CA ARG A 52 -21.43 -1.06 1.91
C ARG A 52 -21.81 -1.08 3.39
N GLY A 53 -22.35 0.04 3.84
CA GLY A 53 -22.89 0.16 5.20
C GLY A 53 -24.16 -0.68 5.45
N PHE A 54 -24.45 -0.87 6.73
CA PHE A 54 -25.62 -1.60 7.24
C PHE A 54 -26.92 -0.82 7.03
N VAL A 55 -28.00 -1.49 6.59
CA VAL A 55 -29.30 -0.85 6.37
C VAL A 55 -30.34 -1.38 7.36
N VAL A 56 -30.97 -0.48 8.13
CA VAL A 56 -32.07 -0.81 9.05
C VAL A 56 -33.35 -0.20 8.53
N SER A 57 -34.35 -1.05 8.23
CA SER A 57 -35.67 -0.59 7.76
C SER A 57 -35.59 0.36 6.55
N GLY A 58 -34.63 0.14 5.66
CA GLY A 58 -34.40 0.96 4.47
C GLY A 58 -33.56 2.23 4.69
N VAL A 59 -33.08 2.46 5.91
CA VAL A 59 -32.21 3.60 6.25
C VAL A 59 -30.77 3.10 6.41
N PRO A 60 -29.81 3.59 5.61
CA PRO A 60 -28.39 3.30 5.79
C PRO A 60 -27.88 3.86 7.13
N ASN A 61 -27.14 3.05 7.86
CA ASN A 61 -26.34 3.46 9.00
C ASN A 61 -24.88 3.59 8.54
N PRO A 62 -24.34 4.81 8.44
CA PRO A 62 -22.97 5.02 7.97
C PRO A 62 -21.91 4.71 9.02
N ALA A 63 -22.29 4.35 10.25
CA ALA A 63 -21.36 4.02 11.33
C ALA A 63 -21.17 2.51 11.53
N LEU A 64 -21.76 1.69 10.65
CA LEU A 64 -21.66 0.23 10.72
C LEU A 64 -21.52 -0.31 9.30
N ASP A 65 -20.63 -1.26 9.13
CA ASP A 65 -20.56 -2.12 7.96
C ASP A 65 -21.72 -3.10 7.91
N GLY A 66 -22.19 -3.35 6.69
CA GLY A 66 -23.13 -4.42 6.43
C GLY A 66 -22.41 -5.77 6.33
N PHE A 67 -22.94 -6.79 6.99
CA PHE A 67 -22.62 -8.18 6.65
C PHE A 67 -23.56 -8.70 5.56
N PHE A 68 -23.01 -9.40 4.59
CA PHE A 68 -23.74 -9.94 3.44
C PHE A 68 -23.41 -11.42 3.23
N LEU A 69 -24.38 -12.19 2.72
CA LEU A 69 -24.15 -13.62 2.47
C LEU A 69 -23.19 -13.86 1.29
N ILE A 70 -22.26 -14.82 1.47
CA ILE A 70 -21.36 -15.28 0.41
C ILE A 70 -22.11 -16.20 -0.57
N SER A 71 -22.84 -17.19 -0.06
CA SER A 71 -23.47 -18.29 -0.84
C SER A 71 -24.37 -17.91 -2.01
N PRO A 72 -25.04 -16.74 -2.07
CA PRO A 72 -25.81 -16.34 -3.24
C PRO A 72 -24.94 -15.98 -4.46
N ASN A 73 -23.64 -15.76 -4.27
CA ASN A 73 -22.71 -15.36 -5.32
C ASN A 73 -22.04 -16.57 -5.98
N ALA A 74 -21.99 -16.56 -7.32
CA ALA A 74 -21.28 -17.60 -8.08
C ALA A 74 -19.75 -17.50 -7.94
N ASP A 75 -19.25 -16.29 -7.75
CA ASP A 75 -17.86 -15.98 -7.43
C ASP A 75 -17.83 -15.16 -6.13
N PRO A 76 -17.32 -15.70 -5.01
CA PRO A 76 -17.31 -15.01 -3.73
C PRO A 76 -16.42 -13.76 -3.75
N PHE A 77 -15.39 -13.72 -4.59
CA PHE A 77 -14.45 -12.58 -4.69
C PHE A 77 -14.92 -11.50 -5.67
N ASN A 78 -16.06 -11.73 -6.34
CA ASN A 78 -16.71 -10.74 -7.19
C ASN A 78 -18.23 -10.75 -6.98
N PRO A 79 -18.69 -10.35 -5.77
CA PRO A 79 -20.10 -10.44 -5.41
C PRO A 79 -20.96 -9.48 -6.25
N THR A 80 -22.05 -10.03 -6.78
CA THR A 80 -23.08 -9.31 -7.52
C THR A 80 -24.42 -9.26 -6.77
N VAL A 81 -24.56 -10.09 -5.73
CA VAL A 81 -25.73 -10.17 -4.85
C VAL A 81 -25.31 -9.77 -3.44
N TYR A 82 -26.00 -8.77 -2.88
CA TYR A 82 -25.76 -8.24 -1.52
C TYR A 82 -26.99 -8.53 -0.66
N GLN A 83 -27.08 -9.75 -0.11
CA GLN A 83 -28.14 -10.12 0.81
C GLN A 83 -27.67 -9.89 2.24
N GLN A 84 -28.10 -8.76 2.83
CA GLN A 84 -27.69 -8.37 4.18
C GLN A 84 -28.15 -9.40 5.23
N ILE A 85 -27.29 -9.67 6.22
CA ILE A 85 -27.53 -10.55 7.37
C ILE A 85 -27.08 -9.89 8.67
N GLY A 86 -27.56 -10.44 9.79
CA GLY A 86 -27.14 -10.01 11.13
C GLY A 86 -27.56 -8.58 11.52
N GLY A 87 -26.93 -8.08 12.58
CA GLY A 87 -26.86 -6.66 12.90
C GLY A 87 -25.47 -6.16 12.52
N GLY A 88 -25.35 -5.01 11.87
CA GLY A 88 -24.06 -4.51 11.36
C GLY A 88 -22.95 -4.54 12.42
N GLY A 89 -21.75 -4.91 11.99
CA GLY A 89 -20.49 -4.75 12.72
C GLY A 89 -19.74 -3.53 12.20
N ASP A 90 -18.55 -3.26 12.71
CA ASP A 90 -17.68 -2.18 12.21
C ASP A 90 -16.34 -2.80 11.82
N VAL A 91 -16.38 -3.54 10.72
CA VAL A 91 -15.23 -4.32 10.22
C VAL A 91 -14.13 -3.39 9.76
N PHE A 92 -14.45 -2.19 9.28
CA PHE A 92 -13.51 -1.16 8.85
C PHE A 92 -13.65 0.08 9.75
N PRO A 93 -13.16 0.04 11.00
CA PRO A 93 -13.40 1.11 11.99
C PRO A 93 -12.82 2.47 11.59
N ASN A 94 -11.81 2.48 10.71
CA ASN A 94 -11.21 3.69 10.15
C ASN A 94 -11.67 3.97 8.70
N GLU A 95 -12.72 3.28 8.24
CA GLU A 95 -13.26 3.38 6.89
C GLU A 95 -12.14 3.14 5.86
N ALA A 96 -12.08 3.98 4.83
CA ALA A 96 -11.01 3.97 3.84
C ALA A 96 -9.64 4.42 4.38
N ASN A 97 -9.55 5.13 5.51
CA ASN A 97 -8.31 5.79 5.94
C ASN A 97 -7.58 4.95 6.99
N PHE A 98 -6.78 3.99 6.55
CA PHE A 98 -6.06 3.12 7.47
C PHE A 98 -5.08 3.91 8.36
N SER A 99 -4.80 3.35 9.53
CA SER A 99 -3.96 3.93 10.57
C SER A 99 -2.55 4.29 10.06
N SER A 100 -1.82 5.13 10.79
CA SER A 100 -0.46 5.54 10.41
C SER A 100 0.65 4.62 10.93
N SER A 101 0.32 3.37 11.27
CA SER A 101 1.25 2.38 11.86
C SER A 101 2.16 1.71 10.81
N TYR A 102 1.80 1.81 9.54
CA TYR A 102 2.50 1.18 8.43
C TYR A 102 3.80 1.93 8.08
N SER A 103 4.87 1.20 7.86
CA SER A 103 6.13 1.79 7.42
C SER A 103 6.98 0.81 6.62
N LEU A 104 7.79 1.36 5.72
CA LEU A 104 8.87 0.62 5.08
C LEU A 104 10.21 1.27 5.41
N THR A 105 11.27 0.49 5.29
CA THR A 105 12.65 0.92 5.47
C THR A 105 13.41 0.66 4.18
N TYR A 106 14.22 1.61 3.71
CA TYR A 106 15.02 1.45 2.49
C TYR A 106 16.46 1.91 2.67
N ALA A 107 17.35 1.28 1.91
CA ALA A 107 18.78 1.56 1.92
C ALA A 107 19.08 2.81 1.07
N ASP A 108 19.31 3.95 1.73
CA ASP A 108 19.69 5.22 1.06
C ASP A 108 21.20 5.34 0.81
N ALA A 109 21.96 4.30 1.15
CA ALA A 109 23.41 4.31 1.07
C ALA A 109 23.88 4.50 -0.38
N GLY A 110 24.47 5.66 -0.65
CA GLY A 110 24.96 6.02 -1.98
C GLY A 110 24.06 6.98 -2.75
N LEU A 111 22.87 7.30 -2.22
CA LEU A 111 22.02 8.33 -2.79
C LEU A 111 22.59 9.73 -2.55
N THR A 112 22.50 10.54 -3.58
CA THR A 112 22.90 11.95 -3.62
C THR A 112 21.77 12.89 -3.19
N GLY A 113 20.52 12.44 -3.29
CA GLY A 113 19.33 13.26 -3.03
C GLY A 113 19.01 14.24 -4.16
N ILE A 114 19.62 14.08 -5.34
CA ILE A 114 19.45 14.97 -6.51
C ILE A 114 19.07 14.14 -7.73
N GLY A 115 18.03 14.58 -8.44
CA GLY A 115 17.52 13.88 -9.61
C GLY A 115 16.73 12.63 -9.26
N GLU A 116 16.57 11.74 -10.24
CA GLU A 116 15.88 10.46 -10.06
C GLU A 116 16.85 9.42 -9.49
N GLU A 117 16.44 8.75 -8.42
CA GLU A 117 17.21 7.73 -7.73
C GLU A 117 16.33 6.54 -7.33
N THR A 118 16.96 5.40 -7.08
CA THR A 118 16.27 4.21 -6.57
C THR A 118 17.01 3.63 -5.37
N ALA A 119 16.26 3.13 -4.40
CA ALA A 119 16.78 2.45 -3.23
C ALA A 119 16.07 1.11 -3.03
N ALA A 120 16.82 0.09 -2.59
CA ALA A 120 16.25 -1.19 -2.23
C ALA A 120 15.52 -1.11 -0.88
N ILE A 121 14.35 -1.73 -0.79
CA ILE A 121 13.60 -1.85 0.47
C ILE A 121 14.26 -2.96 1.31
N THR A 122 14.51 -2.68 2.59
CA THR A 122 15.20 -3.59 3.52
C THR A 122 14.28 -4.14 4.61
N ALA A 123 13.20 -3.44 4.96
CA ALA A 123 12.21 -3.91 5.93
C ALA A 123 10.81 -3.33 5.66
N LEU A 124 9.80 -3.99 6.21
CA LEU A 124 8.40 -3.61 6.17
C LEU A 124 7.77 -3.88 7.54
N SER A 125 6.94 -2.95 8.00
CA SER A 125 6.11 -3.07 9.21
C SER A 125 4.67 -2.81 8.82
N LEU A 126 3.79 -3.77 9.09
CA LEU A 126 2.37 -3.72 8.81
C LEU A 126 1.59 -4.13 10.05
N ASP A 127 0.45 -3.49 10.28
CA ASP A 127 -0.47 -3.84 11.36
C ASP A 127 -1.91 -3.52 10.91
N PHE A 128 -2.60 -4.51 10.36
CA PHE A 128 -3.98 -4.35 9.85
C PHE A 128 -5.05 -4.61 10.92
N ASP A 129 -4.68 -5.06 12.12
CA ASP A 129 -5.63 -5.46 13.16
C ASP A 129 -6.59 -4.32 13.52
N ASN A 130 -6.02 -3.13 13.71
CA ASN A 130 -6.77 -1.91 14.04
C ASN A 130 -7.58 -1.31 12.87
N ASP A 131 -7.46 -1.87 11.66
CA ASP A 131 -8.04 -1.29 10.44
C ASP A 131 -9.03 -2.24 9.74
N ILE A 132 -8.95 -3.55 10.00
CA ILE A 132 -9.81 -4.56 9.39
C ILE A 132 -10.11 -5.67 10.40
N ALA A 133 -11.39 -5.87 10.68
CA ALA A 133 -11.90 -6.92 11.58
C ALA A 133 -11.34 -6.86 13.01
N ASP A 134 -11.22 -5.63 13.56
CA ASP A 134 -10.78 -5.32 14.92
C ASP A 134 -11.72 -5.96 15.96
N ASP A 135 -11.43 -7.20 16.37
CA ASP A 135 -12.25 -8.06 17.22
C ASP A 135 -13.60 -8.54 16.62
N ASP A 136 -13.95 -8.14 15.40
CA ASP A 136 -15.21 -8.50 14.73
C ASP A 136 -15.22 -9.90 14.08
N SER A 137 -14.18 -10.70 14.32
CA SER A 137 -14.18 -12.12 13.96
C SER A 137 -15.06 -12.94 14.91
N LEU A 138 -15.48 -14.15 14.51
CA LEU A 138 -16.16 -15.10 15.40
C LEU A 138 -15.38 -15.38 16.69
N LEU A 139 -14.06 -15.23 16.63
CA LEU A 139 -13.17 -15.48 17.76
C LEU A 139 -13.26 -14.37 18.80
N GLY A 140 -13.75 -13.18 18.44
CA GLY A 140 -13.82 -12.01 19.32
C GLY A 140 -12.44 -11.56 19.80
N VAL A 141 -11.42 -11.78 18.96
CA VAL A 141 -10.02 -11.41 19.22
C VAL A 141 -9.39 -10.89 17.94
N GLY A 142 -8.50 -9.92 18.08
CA GLY A 142 -7.61 -9.44 17.03
C GLY A 142 -6.57 -10.46 16.57
N TYR A 143 -5.81 -10.06 15.56
CA TYR A 143 -4.76 -10.85 14.91
C TYR A 143 -3.46 -10.06 14.77
N THR A 144 -2.34 -10.78 14.77
CA THR A 144 -1.04 -10.15 14.47
C THR A 144 -0.71 -10.26 12.99
N THR A 145 -0.16 -9.18 12.40
CA THR A 145 0.33 -9.17 11.01
C THR A 145 1.86 -9.33 10.99
N THR A 146 2.36 -10.35 10.31
CA THR A 146 3.82 -10.60 10.17
C THR A 146 4.26 -10.59 8.71
N PRO A 147 4.93 -9.53 8.22
CA PRO A 147 5.52 -9.52 6.89
C PRO A 147 6.79 -10.38 6.82
N SER A 148 7.03 -11.03 5.68
CA SER A 148 8.25 -11.79 5.40
C SER A 148 8.61 -11.75 3.92
N ASN A 149 9.86 -12.11 3.58
CA ASN A 149 10.38 -12.08 2.20
C ASN A 149 10.18 -10.71 1.52
N VAL A 150 10.32 -9.63 2.29
CA VAL A 150 10.16 -8.26 1.79
C VAL A 150 11.19 -8.00 0.69
N SER A 151 10.70 -7.56 -0.47
CA SER A 151 11.55 -7.20 -1.60
C SER A 151 10.92 -6.05 -2.38
N GLY A 152 11.75 -5.22 -3.00
CA GLY A 152 11.26 -4.09 -3.77
C GLY A 152 12.21 -2.91 -3.81
N THR A 153 11.73 -1.83 -4.41
CA THR A 153 12.45 -0.57 -4.54
C THR A 153 11.56 0.62 -4.26
N VAL A 154 12.16 1.66 -3.69
CA VAL A 154 11.62 3.00 -3.63
C VAL A 154 12.21 3.82 -4.77
N ARG A 155 11.38 4.58 -5.47
CA ARG A 155 11.79 5.62 -6.43
C ARG A 155 11.78 6.97 -5.74
N LEU A 156 12.86 7.73 -5.92
CA LEU A 156 13.03 9.05 -5.35
C LEU A 156 13.23 10.10 -6.44
N LEU A 157 12.72 11.31 -6.22
CA LEU A 157 13.06 12.50 -6.99
C LEU A 157 13.48 13.60 -6.04
N ASN A 158 14.75 14.02 -6.14
CA ASN A 158 15.34 15.02 -5.23
C ASN A 158 15.16 14.65 -3.74
N GLY A 159 15.32 13.37 -3.40
CA GLY A 159 15.17 12.84 -2.05
C GLY A 159 13.73 12.62 -1.57
N LEU A 160 12.71 12.94 -2.39
CA LEU A 160 11.31 12.68 -2.07
C LEU A 160 10.86 11.35 -2.70
N VAL A 161 10.13 10.53 -1.95
CA VAL A 161 9.57 9.27 -2.45
C VAL A 161 8.44 9.55 -3.44
N THR A 162 8.60 9.11 -4.69
CA THR A 162 7.62 9.34 -5.77
C THR A 162 6.90 8.06 -6.21
N GLY A 163 7.39 6.89 -5.82
CA GLY A 163 6.78 5.61 -6.13
C GLY A 163 7.42 4.47 -5.36
N ILE A 164 6.65 3.40 -5.18
CA ILE A 164 7.08 2.20 -4.46
C ILE A 164 6.70 0.99 -5.31
N ASP A 165 7.64 0.06 -5.48
CA ASP A 165 7.40 -1.23 -6.10
C ASP A 165 7.85 -2.29 -5.08
N LEU A 166 6.91 -2.93 -4.40
CA LEU A 166 7.14 -3.81 -3.26
C LEU A 166 6.30 -5.08 -3.36
N THR A 167 6.88 -6.20 -2.94
CA THR A 167 6.17 -7.44 -2.66
C THR A 167 6.67 -8.01 -1.34
N SER A 168 5.73 -8.47 -0.50
CA SER A 168 5.99 -9.16 0.75
C SER A 168 5.00 -10.30 0.90
N ASN A 169 5.47 -11.43 1.42
CA ASN A 169 4.54 -12.39 2.01
C ASN A 169 4.02 -11.78 3.32
N VAL A 170 2.80 -12.14 3.71
CA VAL A 170 2.19 -11.75 4.98
C VAL A 170 1.57 -12.98 5.63
N GLN A 171 1.72 -13.10 6.94
CA GLN A 171 0.99 -14.07 7.74
C GLN A 171 0.16 -13.32 8.78
N LEU A 172 -1.16 -13.57 8.79
CA LEU A 172 -2.06 -13.11 9.84
C LEU A 172 -2.28 -14.24 10.84
N ALA A 173 -2.18 -13.95 12.13
CA ALA A 173 -2.29 -14.96 13.18
C ALA A 173 -3.32 -14.58 14.24
N TYR A 174 -4.38 -15.37 14.39
CA TYR A 174 -5.33 -15.26 15.50
C TYR A 174 -4.93 -16.19 16.65
N ASP A 175 -5.16 -15.76 17.89
CA ASP A 175 -5.08 -16.63 19.06
C ASP A 175 -6.44 -17.27 19.38
N GLY A 176 -6.70 -18.42 18.75
CA GLY A 176 -7.89 -19.25 19.00
C GLY A 176 -7.76 -20.18 20.21
N ALA A 177 -6.75 -20.02 21.08
CA ALA A 177 -6.53 -20.93 22.22
C ALA A 177 -7.72 -20.98 23.19
N GLY A 178 -8.45 -19.87 23.35
CA GLY A 178 -9.66 -19.80 24.18
C GLY A 178 -10.79 -20.74 23.73
N LEU A 179 -10.79 -21.13 22.45
CA LEU A 179 -11.74 -22.08 21.85
C LEU A 179 -11.13 -23.48 21.64
N GLY A 180 -9.90 -23.71 22.11
CA GLY A 180 -9.18 -24.97 21.90
C GLY A 180 -8.67 -25.16 20.47
N LEU A 181 -8.62 -24.09 19.67
CA LEU A 181 -8.16 -24.14 18.27
C LEU A 181 -6.65 -23.89 18.13
N GLY A 182 -6.02 -23.32 19.16
CA GLY A 182 -4.63 -22.88 19.10
C GLY A 182 -4.45 -21.65 18.22
N THR A 183 -3.23 -21.43 17.73
CA THR A 183 -2.94 -20.33 16.80
C THR A 183 -3.44 -20.67 15.41
N LEU A 184 -4.23 -19.77 14.81
CA LEU A 184 -4.73 -19.90 13.45
C LEU A 184 -3.89 -19.00 12.55
N LEU A 185 -3.27 -19.57 11.52
CA LEU A 185 -2.39 -18.84 10.61
C LEU A 185 -3.05 -18.72 9.24
N TYR A 186 -2.99 -17.53 8.66
CA TYR A 186 -3.50 -17.24 7.32
C TYR A 186 -2.39 -16.58 6.51
N ASP A 187 -1.93 -17.26 5.47
CA ASP A 187 -0.86 -16.77 4.62
C ASP A 187 -1.43 -15.96 3.44
N GLY A 188 -0.67 -14.97 3.00
CA GLY A 188 -1.04 -14.08 1.90
C GLY A 188 0.11 -13.26 1.37
N VAL A 189 -0.25 -12.24 0.59
CA VAL A 189 0.68 -11.34 -0.08
C VAL A 189 0.21 -9.90 0.10
N PHE A 190 1.17 -9.03 0.43
CA PHE A 190 1.03 -7.60 0.36
C PHE A 190 1.94 -7.05 -0.74
N GLY A 191 1.42 -6.14 -1.55
CA GLY A 191 2.15 -5.54 -2.65
C GLY A 191 1.88 -4.05 -2.80
N ILE A 192 2.84 -3.33 -3.35
CA ILE A 192 2.67 -1.95 -3.83
C ILE A 192 3.26 -1.86 -5.24
N THR A 193 2.54 -1.25 -6.18
CA THR A 193 3.03 -0.96 -7.54
C THR A 193 2.75 0.51 -7.85
N GLY A 194 3.81 1.31 -7.96
CA GLY A 194 3.71 2.77 -8.02
C GLY A 194 3.05 3.35 -6.77
N SER A 195 1.76 3.67 -6.88
CA SER A 195 0.94 4.23 -5.79
C SER A 195 -0.21 3.31 -5.38
N GLN A 196 -0.39 2.15 -6.02
CA GLN A 196 -1.47 1.23 -5.71
C GLN A 196 -0.95 0.15 -4.76
N PHE A 197 -1.69 -0.16 -3.70
CA PHE A 197 -1.40 -1.30 -2.83
C PHE A 197 -2.47 -2.38 -2.98
N SER A 198 -2.08 -3.61 -2.65
CA SER A 198 -3.00 -4.72 -2.48
C SER A 198 -2.59 -5.61 -1.31
N LEU A 199 -3.57 -6.14 -0.60
CA LEU A 199 -3.45 -7.20 0.38
C LEU A 199 -4.41 -8.30 -0.03
N PHE A 200 -3.89 -9.51 -0.23
CA PHE A 200 -4.71 -10.70 -0.41
C PHE A 200 -4.23 -11.80 0.52
N VAL A 201 -5.05 -12.17 1.49
CA VAL A 201 -4.78 -13.23 2.48
C VAL A 201 -5.90 -14.23 2.41
N ASP A 202 -5.59 -15.46 2.02
CA ASP A 202 -6.55 -16.55 1.87
C ASP A 202 -5.82 -17.87 2.09
N ASP A 203 -6.02 -18.49 3.25
CA ASP A 203 -5.63 -19.88 3.43
C ASP A 203 -6.85 -20.78 3.19
N SER A 204 -6.89 -21.36 1.99
CA SER A 204 -7.95 -22.26 1.55
C SER A 204 -7.91 -23.66 2.20
N ASN A 205 -6.85 -24.00 2.93
CA ASN A 205 -6.74 -25.28 3.64
C ASN A 205 -6.39 -25.10 5.13
N PRO A 206 -7.25 -24.40 5.90
CA PRO A 206 -7.02 -24.29 7.31
C PRO A 206 -7.05 -25.69 7.93
N THR A 207 -5.95 -26.12 8.53
CA THR A 207 -5.81 -27.46 9.11
C THR A 207 -6.48 -27.53 10.48
N PHE A 208 -7.80 -27.32 10.53
CA PHE A 208 -8.58 -27.41 11.76
C PHE A 208 -9.52 -28.63 11.71
N PRO A 209 -9.16 -29.75 12.38
CA PRO A 209 -9.98 -30.95 12.38
C PRO A 209 -11.41 -30.75 12.90
N THR A 210 -11.63 -29.73 13.74
CA THR A 210 -12.92 -29.44 14.38
C THR A 210 -13.77 -28.43 13.60
N TYR A 211 -13.14 -27.56 12.80
CA TYR A 211 -13.80 -26.47 12.06
C TYR A 211 -13.15 -26.30 10.68
N PRO A 212 -13.42 -27.21 9.74
CA PRO A 212 -12.82 -27.16 8.41
C PRO A 212 -13.18 -25.88 7.64
N ASP A 213 -14.24 -25.18 8.07
CA ASP A 213 -14.75 -23.96 7.43
C ASP A 213 -14.31 -22.65 8.12
N ALA A 214 -13.39 -22.70 9.10
CA ALA A 214 -12.82 -21.50 9.74
C ALA A 214 -11.79 -20.80 8.84
N ARG A 215 -12.25 -20.38 7.67
CA ARG A 215 -11.50 -19.67 6.64
C ARG A 215 -11.89 -18.19 6.66
N TYR A 216 -10.91 -17.34 6.91
CA TYR A 216 -11.04 -15.89 6.75
C TYR A 216 -10.27 -15.45 5.51
N VAL A 217 -10.79 -14.44 4.80
CA VAL A 217 -10.11 -13.85 3.65
C VAL A 217 -10.10 -12.33 3.76
N TRP A 218 -8.96 -11.73 3.46
CA TRP A 218 -8.79 -10.29 3.29
C TRP A 218 -8.49 -10.04 1.82
N ASP A 219 -9.33 -9.24 1.16
CA ASP A 219 -9.14 -8.80 -0.22
C ASP A 219 -9.27 -7.28 -0.24
N VAL A 220 -8.13 -6.60 -0.11
CA VAL A 220 -8.06 -5.15 0.09
C VAL A 220 -7.18 -4.56 -0.98
N GLN A 221 -7.66 -3.48 -1.58
CA GLN A 221 -6.93 -2.73 -2.59
C GLN A 221 -7.02 -1.25 -2.24
N GLY A 222 -6.09 -0.44 -2.74
CA GLY A 222 -6.15 0.98 -2.47
C GLY A 222 -4.92 1.73 -2.96
N THR A 223 -4.67 2.88 -2.34
CA THR A 223 -3.59 3.79 -2.72
C THR A 223 -2.69 4.22 -1.57
N VAL A 224 -1.44 4.54 -1.89
CA VAL A 224 -0.48 5.21 -1.00
C VAL A 224 -0.56 6.71 -1.28
N THR A 225 -1.07 7.50 -0.33
CA THR A 225 -1.48 8.89 -0.59
C THR A 225 -0.40 9.94 -0.29
N ASN A 226 0.66 9.58 0.43
CA ASN A 226 1.74 10.49 0.81
C ASN A 226 2.97 10.43 -0.11
N LEU A 227 2.81 9.91 -1.32
CA LEU A 227 3.85 9.95 -2.35
C LEU A 227 3.97 11.36 -2.95
N ALA A 228 5.20 11.80 -3.20
CA ALA A 228 5.43 13.04 -3.92
C ALA A 228 5.02 12.91 -5.38
N ALA A 229 4.37 13.95 -5.92
CA ALA A 229 4.01 14.00 -7.32
C ALA A 229 5.26 14.00 -8.21
N VAL A 230 5.25 13.18 -9.26
CA VAL A 230 6.27 13.24 -10.32
C VAL A 230 5.93 14.43 -11.23
N PRO A 231 6.82 15.43 -11.39
CA PRO A 231 6.58 16.53 -12.31
C PRO A 231 6.38 15.99 -13.74
N GLU A 232 5.33 16.46 -14.41
CA GLU A 232 5.14 16.10 -15.81
C GLU A 232 6.37 16.56 -16.63
N PRO A 233 6.84 15.73 -17.59
CA PRO A 233 7.89 16.15 -18.49
C PRO A 233 7.50 17.47 -19.17
N SER A 234 8.39 18.46 -19.11
CA SER A 234 8.20 19.77 -19.75
C SER A 234 7.94 19.68 -21.28
N SER A 235 8.17 18.51 -21.87
CA SER A 235 7.80 18.19 -23.25
C SER A 235 6.29 18.30 -23.51
N PHE A 236 5.42 18.01 -22.54
CA PHE A 236 3.97 18.19 -22.70
C PHE A 236 3.56 19.67 -22.70
N ALA A 237 4.20 20.50 -21.88
CA ALA A 237 4.06 21.95 -21.92
C ALA A 237 4.55 22.51 -23.27
N LEU A 238 5.65 21.97 -23.81
CA LEU A 238 6.15 22.31 -25.13
C LEU A 238 5.19 21.88 -26.26
N LEU A 239 4.54 20.71 -26.14
CA LEU A 239 3.61 20.22 -27.15
C LEU A 239 2.32 21.04 -27.19
N THR A 240 1.79 21.43 -26.03
CA THR A 240 0.62 22.32 -25.92
C THR A 240 0.92 23.73 -26.43
N LEU A 241 2.09 24.28 -26.09
CA LEU A 241 2.54 25.57 -26.64
C LEU A 241 2.72 25.51 -28.17
N ALA A 242 3.35 24.45 -28.69
CA ALA A 242 3.51 24.26 -30.13
C ALA A 242 2.16 24.13 -30.83
N GLY A 243 1.25 23.31 -30.31
CA GLY A 243 -0.11 23.13 -30.82
C GLY A 243 -0.91 24.44 -30.86
N GLY A 244 -0.81 25.27 -29.81
CA GLY A 244 -1.44 26.59 -29.75
C GLY A 244 -0.93 27.55 -30.84
N ILE A 245 0.37 27.54 -31.13
CA ILE A 245 0.97 28.38 -32.19
C ILE A 245 0.49 27.96 -33.58
N PHE A 246 0.39 26.65 -33.85
CA PHE A 246 -0.12 26.15 -35.13
C PHE A 246 -1.62 26.41 -35.30
N GLY A 247 -2.42 26.26 -34.23
CA GLY A 247 -3.84 26.60 -34.22
C GLY A 247 -4.11 28.08 -34.49
N ALA A 248 -3.37 28.98 -33.83
CA ALA A 248 -3.49 30.42 -34.02
C ALA A 248 -3.10 30.87 -35.44
N ARG A 249 -2.08 30.25 -36.04
CA ARG A 249 -1.70 30.50 -37.45
C ARG A 249 -2.79 30.08 -38.44
N ARG A 250 -3.50 28.99 -38.18
CA ARG A 250 -4.59 28.51 -39.06
C ARG A 250 -5.81 29.42 -39.03
N TRP A 251 -6.13 30.01 -37.88
CA TRP A 251 -7.24 30.97 -37.74
C TRP A 251 -6.96 32.29 -38.48
N ARG A 252 -5.73 32.82 -38.42
CA ARG A 252 -5.37 34.04 -39.16
C ARG A 252 -5.48 33.91 -40.68
N ARG A 253 -5.24 32.71 -41.24
CA ARG A 253 -5.38 32.48 -42.69
C ARG A 253 -6.84 32.43 -43.17
N ARG A 254 -7.78 31.98 -42.32
CA ARG A 254 -9.21 31.94 -42.66
C ARG A 254 -9.88 33.31 -42.57
N ALA A 255 -9.43 34.18 -41.67
CA ALA A 255 -9.94 35.55 -41.59
C ALA A 255 -9.56 36.42 -42.80
N ALA A 256 -8.48 36.09 -43.52
CA ALA A 256 -8.02 36.85 -44.68
C ALA A 256 -8.72 36.47 -46.01
N THR A 257 -9.55 35.42 -46.04
CA THR A 257 -10.19 34.91 -47.28
C THR A 257 -11.66 35.34 -47.45
N HIS A 258 -12.19 36.20 -46.58
CA HIS A 258 -13.58 36.68 -46.61
C HIS A 258 -13.72 38.20 -46.78
N VAL A 259 -12.87 38.80 -47.62
CA VAL A 259 -13.03 40.18 -48.10
C VAL A 259 -12.97 40.15 -49.63
N SER A 260 -14.11 39.89 -50.27
CA SER A 260 -14.37 40.11 -51.69
C SER A 260 -15.87 40.18 -51.91
#